data_AF-A0A957QRU5-F1
#
_entry.id   AF-A0A957QRU5-F1
#
_cell.length_a   1.000
_cell.length_b   1.000
_cell.length_c   1.000
_cell.angle_alpha   90.00
_cell.angle_beta   90.00
_cell.angle_gamma   90.00
#
_symmetry.space_group_name_H-M   'P 1'
#
loop_
_entity.id
_entity.type
_entity.pdbx_description
1 polymer ?
#
loop_
_entity_poly.entity_id
_entity_poly.type
_entity_poly.pdbx_seq_one_letter_code
_entity_poly.pdbx_strand_id
1 'polypeptide(L)' 'TLRSWAPDMADERIALVSHGTFLDALIKALLGHDFASQLYYTHYNTALTRIDFTPKGFLLLRYLNRTEHLPPELISR' A
#
# COMPACT_ATOMS: atom_id res chain seq x y z
N THR A 1 -2.63 10.44 13.63
CA THR A 1 -2.20 9.30 12.79
C THR A 1 -2.77 9.50 11.39
N LEU A 2 -2.33 8.80 10.34
CA LEU A 2 -2.90 9.01 8.99
C LEU A 2 -4.44 8.88 8.95
N ARG A 3 -5.01 8.02 9.81
CA ARG A 3 -6.46 7.85 9.98
C ARG A 3 -7.17 9.13 10.43
N SER A 4 -6.55 9.97 11.26
CA SER A 4 -7.17 11.19 11.78
C SER A 4 -7.22 12.32 10.76
N TRP A 5 -6.49 12.22 9.66
CA TRP A 5 -6.50 13.22 8.59
C TRP A 5 -7.64 12.98 7.58
N ALA A 6 -8.15 11.75 7.50
CA ALA A 6 -9.14 11.37 6.48
C ALA A 6 -10.42 12.22 6.44
N PRO A 7 -10.99 12.70 7.57
CA PRO A 7 -12.19 13.55 7.53
C PRO A 7 -11.95 14.93 6.91
N ASP A 8 -10.78 15.53 7.14
CA ASP A 8 -10.48 16.92 6.79
C ASP A 8 -9.62 17.07 5.53
N MET A 9 -9.01 15.97 5.06
CA MET A 9 -8.03 15.93 3.96
C MET A 9 -8.42 14.90 2.89
N ALA A 10 -9.69 14.88 2.47
CA ALA A 10 -10.23 13.83 1.59
C ALA A 10 -9.57 13.75 0.18
N ASP A 11 -9.10 14.88 -0.34
CA ASP A 11 -8.50 14.97 -1.67
C ASP A 11 -6.97 14.83 -1.67
N GLU A 12 -6.36 14.77 -0.48
CA GLU A 12 -4.92 14.68 -0.35
C GLU A 12 -4.40 13.31 -0.79
N ARG A 13 -3.20 13.31 -1.40
CA ARG A 13 -2.54 12.11 -1.93
C ARG A 13 -1.10 12.10 -1.45
N ILE A 14 -0.73 11.06 -0.70
CA ILE A 14 0.63 10.85 -0.23
C ILE A 14 1.27 9.75 -1.08
N ALA A 15 2.36 10.09 -1.77
CA ALA A 15 3.20 9.12 -2.45
C ALA A 15 4.36 8.70 -1.53
N LEU A 16 4.63 7.40 -1.45
CA LEU A 16 5.76 6.83 -0.72
C LEU A 16 6.54 5.91 -1.66
N VAL A 17 7.84 6.14 -1.77
CA VAL A 17 8.78 5.26 -2.48
C VAL A 17 9.67 4.60 -1.44
N SER A 18 9.72 3.27 -1.44
CA SER A 18 10.47 2.48 -0.46
C SER A 18 10.77 1.08 -1.00
N HIS A 19 11.39 0.24 -0.17
CA HIS A 19 11.74 -1.15 -0.50
C HIS A 19 10.63 -2.14 -0.13
N GLY A 20 10.58 -3.26 -0.84
CA GLY A 20 9.53 -4.29 -0.69
C GLY A 20 9.36 -4.83 0.72
N THR A 21 10.46 -5.10 1.45
CA THR A 21 10.40 -5.59 2.83
C THR A 21 9.74 -4.59 3.78
N PHE A 22 10.03 -3.30 3.62
CA PHE A 22 9.39 -2.27 4.42
C PHE A 22 7.91 -2.12 4.06
N LEU A 23 7.58 -2.16 2.77
CA LEU A 23 6.20 -2.06 2.31
C LEU A 23 5.34 -3.24 2.77
N ASP A 24 5.87 -4.47 2.79
CA ASP A 24 5.20 -5.64 3.37
C ASP A 24 4.86 -5.40 4.85
N ALA A 25 5.84 -4.98 5.64
CA ALA A 25 5.65 -4.69 7.05
C ALA A 25 4.65 -3.53 7.28
N LEU A 26 4.73 -2.48 6.46
CA LEU A 26 3.83 -1.34 6.54
C LEU A 26 2.38 -1.75 6.23
N ILE A 27 2.15 -2.53 5.18
CA ILE A 27 0.79 -2.98 4.82
C ILE A 27 0.22 -3.88 5.91
N LYS A 28 1.02 -4.78 6.49
CA LYS A 28 0.61 -5.59 7.65
C LYS A 28 0.23 -4.72 8.84
N ALA A 29 1.05 -3.73 9.18
CA ALA A 29 0.76 -2.79 10.27
C ALA A 29 -0.54 -2.02 10.03
N LEU A 30 -0.77 -1.54 8.81
CA LEU A 30 -1.96 -0.78 8.46
C LEU A 30 -3.24 -1.63 8.49
N LEU A 31 -3.16 -2.88 8.06
CA LEU A 31 -4.28 -3.84 8.04
C LEU A 31 -4.46 -4.61 9.37
N GLY A 32 -3.58 -4.41 10.35
CA GLY A 32 -3.63 -5.10 11.64
C GLY A 32 -3.31 -6.58 11.55
N HIS A 33 -2.49 -6.99 10.57
CA HIS A 33 -2.06 -8.37 10.41
C HIS A 33 -0.90 -8.71 11.36
N ASP A 34 -0.88 -9.96 11.82
CA ASP A 34 0.25 -10.50 12.57
C ASP A 34 1.50 -10.61 11.69
N PHE A 35 2.63 -10.10 12.19
CA PHE A 35 3.92 -10.18 11.52
C PHE A 35 4.50 -11.60 11.52
N ALA A 36 4.08 -12.47 12.44
CA ALA A 36 4.47 -13.88 12.46
C ALA A 36 3.67 -14.75 11.48
N SER A 37 2.64 -14.19 10.84
CA SER A 37 1.85 -14.92 9.84
C SER A 37 2.69 -15.30 8.61
N GLN A 38 2.38 -16.44 7.99
CA GLN A 38 2.99 -16.87 6.72
C GLN A 38 2.44 -16.09 5.50
N LEU A 39 1.98 -14.85 5.71
CA LEU A 39 1.51 -13.95 4.68
C LEU A 39 2.63 -12.98 4.30
N TYR A 40 2.88 -12.82 3.01
CA TYR A 40 3.87 -11.86 2.50
C TYR A 40 3.28 -11.08 1.32
N TYR A 41 3.29 -9.76 1.41
CA TYR A 41 2.91 -8.89 0.31
C TYR A 41 4.10 -8.72 -0.64
N THR A 42 4.05 -9.38 -1.79
CA THR A 42 5.09 -9.23 -2.81
C THR A 42 5.00 -7.88 -3.52
N HIS A 43 6.17 -7.32 -3.84
CA HIS A 43 6.31 -6.06 -4.56
C HIS A 43 7.26 -6.28 -5.74
N TYR A 44 6.80 -5.98 -6.94
CA TYR A 44 7.66 -5.78 -8.10
C TYR A 44 8.30 -4.41 -8.03
N ASN A 45 9.47 -4.26 -8.65
CA ASN A 45 10.13 -2.97 -8.79
C ASN A 45 9.20 -1.98 -9.48
N THR A 46 9.08 -0.79 -8.89
CA THR A 46 8.23 0.32 -9.37
C THR A 46 6.73 0.05 -9.41
N ALA A 47 6.25 -1.08 -8.88
CA ALA A 47 4.82 -1.35 -8.83
C ALA A 47 4.08 -0.44 -7.83
N LEU A 48 2.81 -0.18 -8.13
CA LEU A 48 1.98 0.73 -7.34
C LEU A 48 1.02 -0.05 -6.45
N THR A 49 1.02 0.28 -5.17
CA THR A 49 -0.01 -0.14 -4.21
C THR A 49 -0.76 1.09 -3.73
N ARG A 50 -2.09 1.02 -3.67
CA ARG A 50 -2.94 2.11 -3.21
C ARG A 50 -3.83 1.68 -2.07
N ILE A 51 -3.76 2.45 -0.99
CA ILE A 51 -4.60 2.30 0.20
C ILE A 51 -5.29 3.64 0.45
N ASP A 52 -6.61 3.61 0.60
CA ASP A 52 -7.41 4.79 0.93
C ASP A 52 -7.83 4.75 2.40
N PHE A 53 -7.62 5.85 3.12
CA PHE A 53 -8.22 6.09 4.43
C PHE A 53 -9.56 6.81 4.22
N THR A 54 -10.65 6.24 4.71
CA THR A 54 -11.98 6.85 4.53
C THR A 54 -12.40 7.68 5.76
N PRO A 55 -13.22 8.73 5.58
CA PRO A 55 -13.76 9.52 6.70
C PRO A 55 -14.55 8.69 7.72
N LYS A 56 -15.10 7.55 7.31
CA LYS A 56 -15.88 6.64 8.16
C LYS A 56 -15.00 5.64 8.94
N GLY A 57 -13.67 5.79 8.89
CA GLY A 57 -12.71 4.96 9.62
C GLY A 57 -12.31 3.66 8.93
N PHE A 58 -12.93 3.31 7.80
CA PHE A 58 -12.50 2.15 7.00
C PHE A 58 -11.17 2.43 6.29
N LEU A 59 -10.35 1.39 6.21
CA LEU A 59 -9.14 1.34 5.39
C LEU A 59 -9.42 0.48 4.16
N LEU A 60 -9.21 1.01 2.97
CA LEU A 60 -9.50 0.31 1.72
C LEU A 60 -8.20 0.04 0.96
N LEU A 61 -7.80 -1.22 0.82
CA LEU A 61 -6.78 -1.62 -0.14
C LEU A 61 -7.40 -1.64 -1.54
N ARG A 62 -7.13 -0.62 -2.35
CA ARG A 62 -7.73 -0.46 -3.69
C ARG A 62 -7.11 -1.40 -4.70
N TYR A 63 -5.79 -1.49 -4.68
CA TYR A 63 -5.01 -2.44 -5.47
C TYR A 63 -3.63 -2.60 -4.83
N LEU A 64 -3.04 -3.76 -5.06
CA LEU A 64 -1.70 -4.12 -4.62
C LEU A 64 -0.84 -4.41 -5.85
N ASN A 65 0.41 -3.94 -5.84
CA ASN A 65 1.44 -4.39 -6.77
C ASN A 65 1.06 -4.24 -8.27
N ARG A 66 0.37 -3.15 -8.63
CA ARG A 66 -0.09 -2.89 -10.01
C ARG A 66 1.08 -2.44 -10.90
N THR A 67 1.30 -3.17 -11.99
CA THR A 67 2.41 -2.97 -12.94
C THR A 67 1.96 -2.59 -14.34
N GLU A 68 0.68 -2.33 -14.58
CA GLU A 68 0.11 -2.03 -15.93
C GLU A 68 0.72 -0.81 -16.65
N HIS A 69 1.44 0.05 -15.93
CA HIS A 69 2.17 1.17 -16.51
C HIS A 69 3.53 0.75 -17.11
N LEU A 70 3.98 -0.48 -16.85
CA LEU A 70 5.22 -1.04 -17.34
C LEU A 70 4.94 -1.96 -18.53
N PRO A 71 5.79 -1.94 -19.56
CA PRO A 71 5.79 -3.01 -20.55
C PRO A 71 6.26 -4.33 -19.90
N PRO A 72 5.81 -5.50 -20.41
CA PRO A 72 6.06 -6.80 -19.78
C PRO A 72 7.53 -7.09 -19.48
N GLU A 73 8.44 -6.67 -20.36
CA GLU A 73 9.88 -6.88 -20.26
C GLU A 73 10.57 -6.10 -19.12
N LEU A 74 9.91 -5.10 -18.55
CA LEU A 74 10.42 -4.32 -17.40
C LEU A 74 9.88 -4.80 -16.06
N ILE A 75 8.96 -5.78 -16.05
CA ILE A 75 8.42 -6.34 -14.81
C ILE A 75 9.50 -7.19 -14.14
N SER A 76 10.03 -6.69 -13.03
CA SER A 76 11.08 -7.34 -12.23
C SER A 76 10.75 -7.23 -10.74
N ARG A 77 11.39 -8.05 -9.90
CA ARG A 77 11.21 -8.05 -8.44
C ARG A 77 12.44 -7.49 -7.74
#